data_AF-A0A2G8SLY3-F1
#
_entry.id   AF-A0A2G8SLY3-F1
#
_cell.length_a   1.000
_cell.length_b   1.000
_cell.length_c   1.000
_cell.angle_alpha   90.00
_cell.angle_beta   90.00
_cell.angle_gamma   90.00
#
_symmetry.space_group_name_H-M   'P 1'
#
loop_
_entity.id
_entity.type
_entity.pdbx_description
1 polymer ?
#
loop_
_entity_poly.entity_id
_entity_poly.type
_entity_poly.pdbx_seq_one_letter_code
_entity_poly.pdbx_strand_id
1 'polypeptide(L)'
;MAATTAAIQHLIDEVSQADADFFAIKYEPKDNDRFMTRFNNVPLVLEYKGVSSATTAPSLHLKLELGAYHPAGVPAYNIWVNNAKTDSEANQAAAVKALRKLLDEKARNTCIMFSASTD
;
A
#
# COMPACT_ATOMS: atom_id res chain seq x y z
N MET A 1 -18.26 -7.15 -1.10
CA MET A 1 -17.86 -7.17 0.33
C MET A 1 -16.98 -8.39 0.63
N ALA A 2 -17.49 -9.63 0.64
CA ALA A 2 -16.66 -10.82 0.94
C ALA A 2 -15.51 -11.05 -0.07
N ALA A 3 -15.74 -10.80 -1.36
CA ALA A 3 -14.69 -10.91 -2.38
C ALA A 3 -13.60 -9.82 -2.25
N THR A 4 -13.99 -8.60 -1.89
CA THR A 4 -13.07 -7.47 -1.62
C THR A 4 -12.15 -7.78 -0.43
N THR A 5 -12.72 -8.31 0.66
CA THR A 5 -11.93 -8.67 1.84
C THR A 5 -10.94 -9.81 1.54
N ALA A 6 -11.34 -10.81 0.74
CA ALA A 6 -10.43 -11.87 0.31
C ALA A 6 -9.31 -11.36 -0.61
N ALA A 7 -9.61 -10.43 -1.52
CA ALA A 7 -8.60 -9.80 -2.38
C ALA A 7 -7.58 -8.97 -1.56
N ILE A 8 -8.04 -8.21 -0.57
CA ILE A 8 -7.16 -7.45 0.31
C ILE A 8 -6.30 -8.40 1.17
N GLN A 9 -6.88 -9.48 1.69
CA GLN A 9 -6.11 -10.48 2.45
C GLN A 9 -5.03 -11.13 1.57
N HIS A 10 -5.35 -11.52 0.34
CA HIS A 10 -4.36 -12.04 -0.59
C HIS A 10 -3.25 -11.02 -0.86
N LEU A 11 -3.59 -9.75 -1.07
CA LEU A 11 -2.58 -8.69 -1.25
C LEU A 11 -1.68 -8.51 -0.02
N ILE A 12 -2.23 -8.65 1.20
CA ILE A 12 -1.43 -8.61 2.44
C ILE A 12 -0.39 -9.72 2.44
N ASP A 13 -0.79 -10.94 2.07
CA ASP A 13 0.10 -12.10 2.07
C ASP A 13 1.23 -11.93 1.03
N GLU A 14 0.88 -11.44 -0.16
CA GLU A 14 1.81 -11.15 -1.26
C GLU A 14 2.78 -10.02 -0.92
N VAL A 15 2.28 -8.91 -0.36
CA VAL A 15 3.12 -7.78 0.08
C VAL A 15 4.04 -8.18 1.21
N SER A 16 3.62 -9.07 2.13
CA SER A 16 4.45 -9.52 3.25
C SER A 16 5.63 -10.41 2.81
N GLN A 17 5.56 -10.97 1.60
CA GLN A 17 6.61 -11.83 1.01
C GLN A 17 7.38 -11.12 -0.11
N ALA A 18 6.93 -9.92 -0.50
CA ALA A 18 7.57 -9.13 -1.54
C ALA A 18 8.98 -8.70 -1.13
N ASP A 19 9.81 -8.42 -2.13
CA ASP A 19 11.07 -7.71 -1.93
C ASP A 19 10.78 -6.32 -1.32
N ALA A 20 11.38 -6.06 -0.16
CA ALA A 20 11.19 -4.82 0.57
C ALA A 20 11.65 -3.61 -0.26
N ASP A 21 12.57 -3.76 -1.21
CA ASP A 21 13.11 -2.66 -2.04
C ASP A 21 12.03 -1.87 -2.80
N PHE A 22 10.87 -2.47 -3.06
CA PHE A 22 9.72 -1.75 -3.60
C PHE A 22 9.28 -0.58 -2.67
N PHE A 23 9.38 -0.77 -1.36
CA PHE A 23 8.98 0.16 -0.29
C PHE A 23 10.11 1.10 0.15
N ALA A 24 11.29 1.04 -0.49
CA ALA A 24 12.36 1.99 -0.24
C ALA A 24 11.96 3.43 -0.61
N ILE A 25 12.56 4.42 0.05
CA ILE A 25 12.41 5.83 -0.33
C ILE A 25 13.09 6.05 -1.69
N LYS A 26 12.33 6.55 -2.66
CA LYS A 26 12.75 6.89 -4.00
C LYS A 26 12.40 8.36 -4.24
N TYR A 27 13.43 9.20 -4.33
CA TYR A 27 13.24 10.64 -4.62
C TYR A 27 12.90 10.89 -6.10
N GLU A 28 13.22 9.93 -6.96
CA GLU A 28 12.88 9.91 -8.39
C GLU A 28 12.16 8.59 -8.71
N PRO A 29 10.88 8.44 -8.32
CA PRO A 29 10.13 7.23 -8.64
C PRO A 29 9.97 7.11 -10.15
N LYS A 30 10.12 5.91 -10.69
CA LYS A 30 9.81 5.66 -12.11
C LYS A 30 8.29 5.70 -12.28
N ASP A 31 7.80 6.19 -13.41
CA ASP A 31 6.36 6.28 -13.75
C ASP A 31 5.58 4.94 -13.67
N ASN A 32 6.28 3.82 -13.46
CA ASN A 32 5.72 2.48 -13.36
C ASN A 32 6.25 1.67 -12.17
N ASP A 33 6.72 2.32 -11.09
CA ASP A 33 7.06 1.61 -9.86
C ASP A 33 5.79 1.02 -9.23
N ARG A 34 5.49 -0.24 -9.54
CA ARG A 34 4.28 -0.96 -9.14
C ARG A 34 4.60 -2.34 -8.61
N PHE A 35 3.99 -2.68 -7.48
CA PHE A 35 3.84 -4.06 -7.05
C PHE A 35 2.53 -4.59 -7.65
N MET A 36 2.62 -5.66 -8.44
CA MET A 36 1.50 -6.24 -9.16
C MET A 36 1.33 -7.71 -8.80
N THR A 37 0.13 -8.09 -8.38
CA THR A 37 -0.26 -9.49 -8.19
C THR A 37 -1.67 -9.73 -8.74
N ARG A 38 -2.21 -10.94 -8.63
CA ARG A 38 -3.53 -11.30 -9.16
C ARG A 38 -4.31 -12.17 -8.19
N PHE A 39 -5.57 -11.82 -7.96
CA PHE A 39 -6.53 -12.67 -7.26
C PHE A 39 -7.63 -13.10 -8.22
N ASN A 40 -7.80 -14.42 -8.45
CA ASN A 40 -8.74 -14.98 -9.43
C ASN A 40 -8.67 -14.30 -10.82
N ASN A 41 -7.46 -14.14 -11.37
CA ASN A 41 -7.18 -13.46 -12.63
C ASN A 41 -7.52 -11.95 -12.68
N VAL A 42 -7.94 -11.34 -11.58
CA VAL A 42 -8.13 -9.89 -11.47
C VAL A 42 -6.82 -9.26 -10.97
N PRO A 43 -6.28 -8.24 -11.65
CA PRO A 43 -5.07 -7.56 -11.20
C PRO A 43 -5.33 -6.78 -9.91
N LEU A 44 -4.41 -6.93 -8.95
CA LEU A 44 -4.29 -6.08 -7.76
C LEU A 44 -2.98 -5.31 -7.88
N VAL A 45 -3.03 -4.00 -7.68
CA VAL A 45 -1.89 -3.11 -7.92
C VAL A 45 -1.68 -2.22 -6.71
N LEU A 46 -0.44 -2.17 -6.23
CA LEU A 46 0.05 -1.15 -5.31
C LEU A 46 1.08 -0.31 -6.06
N GLU A 47 0.73 0.93 -6.34
CA GLU A 47 1.53 1.88 -7.13
C GLU A 47 2.27 2.84 -6.21
N TYR A 48 3.56 3.03 -6.44
CA TYR A 48 4.37 4.03 -5.78
C TYR A 48 4.07 5.41 -6.38
N LYS A 49 3.56 6.35 -5.58
CA LYS A 49 3.21 7.70 -6.06
C LYS A 49 4.27 8.75 -5.77
N GLY A 50 5.17 8.49 -4.83
CA GLY A 50 6.23 9.42 -4.47
C GLY A 50 6.49 9.47 -2.97
N VAL A 51 7.39 10.38 -2.60
CA VAL A 51 7.68 10.73 -1.21
C VAL A 51 7.48 12.22 -1.04
N SER A 52 6.82 12.65 0.03
CA SER A 52 6.80 14.06 0.41
C SER A 52 8.20 14.47 0.86
N SER A 53 8.89 15.28 0.04
CA SER A 53 10.31 15.61 0.20
C SER A 53 10.61 16.82 1.10
N ALA A 54 9.61 17.38 1.79
CA ALA A 54 9.72 18.72 2.37
C ALA A 54 9.99 18.78 3.89
N THR A 55 10.18 17.66 4.60
CA THR A 55 10.37 17.68 6.07
C THR A 55 11.38 16.63 6.54
N THR A 56 11.83 16.76 7.80
CA THR A 56 12.58 15.74 8.54
C THR A 56 11.82 14.41 8.74
N ALA A 57 10.58 14.33 8.27
CA ALA A 57 9.66 13.22 8.42
C ALA A 57 9.02 12.90 7.06
N PRO A 58 9.76 12.25 6.13
CA PRO A 58 9.24 11.94 4.80
C PRO A 58 8.02 11.03 4.90
N SER A 59 7.02 11.24 4.04
CA SER A 59 5.88 10.32 3.90
C SER A 59 5.92 9.65 2.54
N LEU A 60 5.99 8.32 2.53
CA LEU A 60 5.84 7.50 1.33
C LEU A 60 4.35 7.40 0.97
N HIS A 61 4.02 7.69 -0.29
CA HIS A 61 2.66 7.58 -0.82
C HIS A 61 2.52 6.37 -1.74
N LEU A 62 1.59 5.49 -1.40
CA LEU A 62 1.19 4.36 -2.22
C LEU A 62 -0.30 4.47 -2.60
N LYS A 63 -0.64 4.06 -3.82
CA LYS A 63 -2.02 3.96 -4.29
C LYS A 63 -2.38 2.50 -4.51
N LEU A 64 -3.48 2.06 -3.93
CA LEU A 64 -3.99 0.70 -4.08
C LEU A 64 -5.19 0.66 -5.04
N GLU A 65 -5.12 -0.25 -6.00
CA GLU A 65 -6.18 -0.59 -6.95
C GLU A 65 -6.54 -2.09 -6.83
N LEU A 66 -7.83 -2.38 -6.64
CA LEU A 66 -8.36 -3.73 -6.45
C LEU A 66 -9.04 -4.32 -7.71
N GLY A 67 -8.89 -3.67 -8.87
CA GLY A 67 -9.55 -4.08 -10.11
C GLY A 67 -11.07 -4.25 -9.95
N ALA A 68 -11.60 -5.41 -10.37
CA ALA A 68 -13.03 -5.74 -10.26
C ALA A 68 -13.54 -5.89 -8.81
N TYR A 69 -12.65 -5.96 -7.81
CA TYR A 69 -13.03 -6.06 -6.39
C TYR A 69 -13.18 -4.70 -5.71
N HIS A 70 -12.90 -3.61 -6.43
CA HIS A 70 -13.06 -2.25 -5.92
C HIS A 70 -14.53 -2.00 -5.57
N PRO A 71 -14.86 -1.55 -4.34
CA PRO A 71 -16.24 -1.22 -3.99
C PRO A 71 -16.78 -0.08 -4.84
N ALA A 72 -18.04 -0.18 -5.27
CA ALA A 72 -18.69 0.89 -6.02
C ALA A 72 -18.74 2.20 -5.19
N GLY A 73 -18.45 3.33 -5.85
CA GLY A 73 -18.44 4.66 -5.20
C GLY A 73 -17.18 4.99 -4.41
N VAL A 74 -16.17 4.10 -4.41
CA VAL A 74 -14.87 4.34 -3.79
C VAL A 74 -13.87 4.71 -4.92
N PRO A 75 -13.23 5.89 -4.88
CA PRO A 75 -12.40 6.39 -5.99
C PRO A 75 -11.03 5.70 -6.11
N ALA A 76 -10.30 5.58 -5.00
CA ALA A 76 -9.02 4.87 -4.88
C ALA A 76 -8.61 4.80 -3.41
N TYR A 77 -7.74 3.86 -3.04
CA TYR A 77 -7.14 3.80 -1.72
C TYR A 77 -5.76 4.45 -1.74
N ASN A 78 -5.55 5.45 -0.90
CA ASN A 78 -4.27 6.09 -0.67
C ASN A 78 -3.72 5.60 0.66
N ILE A 79 -2.50 5.08 0.63
CA ILE A 79 -1.76 4.63 1.81
C ILE A 79 -0.58 5.58 1.98
N TRP A 80 -0.50 6.22 3.14
CA TRP A 80 0.62 7.07 3.51
C TRP A 80 1.40 6.41 4.63
N VAL A 81 2.68 6.14 4.37
CA VAL A 81 3.65 5.69 5.36
C VAL A 81 4.44 6.92 5.82
N ASN A 82 4.01 7.50 6.94
CA ASN A 82 4.65 8.64 7.59
C ASN A 82 5.97 8.25 8.26
N ASN A 83 6.90 9.20 8.36
CA ASN A 83 8.24 8.96 8.88
C ASN A 83 8.91 7.78 8.19
N ALA A 84 8.70 7.65 6.87
CA ALA A 84 9.27 6.59 6.06
C ALA A 84 10.77 6.49 6.36
N LYS A 85 11.25 5.27 6.52
CA LYS A 85 12.65 5.00 6.83
C LYS A 85 13.41 4.76 5.54
N THR A 86 14.72 4.98 5.59
CA THR A 86 15.62 4.47 4.55
C THR A 86 15.62 2.95 4.51
N ASP A 87 15.34 2.33 5.66
CA ASP A 87 15.04 0.92 5.79
C ASP A 87 13.69 0.58 5.13
N SER A 88 13.75 -0.25 4.10
CA SER A 88 12.61 -0.69 3.31
C SER A 88 11.68 -1.65 4.06
N GLU A 89 12.20 -2.46 4.99
CA GLU A 89 11.40 -3.44 5.75
C GLU A 89 10.41 -2.75 6.68
N ALA A 90 10.84 -1.68 7.36
CA ALA A 90 9.96 -0.90 8.23
C ALA A 90 8.81 -0.23 7.45
N ASN A 91 9.08 0.20 6.23
CA ASN A 91 8.07 0.79 5.34
C ASN A 91 7.09 -0.28 4.82
N GLN A 92 7.59 -1.45 4.44
CA GLN A 92 6.78 -2.61 4.05
C GLN A 92 5.85 -3.03 5.21
N ALA A 93 6.37 -3.16 6.43
CA ALA A 93 5.59 -3.49 7.61
C ALA A 93 4.48 -2.45 7.88
N ALA A 94 4.76 -1.15 7.68
CA ALA A 94 3.76 -0.10 7.78
C ALA A 94 2.69 -0.18 6.68
N ALA A 95 3.08 -0.50 5.44
CA ALA A 95 2.14 -0.74 4.34
C ALA A 95 1.24 -1.97 4.62
N VAL A 96 1.79 -3.05 5.17
CA VAL A 96 1.01 -4.22 5.60
C VAL A 96 0.01 -3.85 6.71
N LYS A 97 0.44 -3.07 7.71
CA LYS A 97 -0.46 -2.56 8.76
C LYS A 97 -1.60 -1.70 8.15
N ALA A 98 -1.29 -0.89 7.14
CA ALA A 98 -2.30 -0.11 6.41
C ALA A 98 -3.33 -0.98 5.69
N LEU A 99 -2.88 -2.03 4.99
CA LEU A 99 -3.76 -2.99 4.32
C LEU A 99 -4.62 -3.78 5.30
N ARG A 100 -4.09 -4.16 6.47
CA ARG A 100 -4.87 -4.83 7.53
C ARG A 100 -5.97 -3.93 8.07
N LYS A 101 -5.68 -2.65 8.32
CA LYS A 101 -6.73 -1.69 8.71
C LYS A 101 -7.80 -1.54 7.62
N LEU A 102 -7.39 -1.52 6.35
CA LEU A 102 -8.34 -1.49 5.23
C LEU A 102 -9.27 -2.72 5.23
N LEU A 103 -8.71 -3.90 5.51
CA LEU A 103 -9.46 -5.14 5.64
C LEU A 103 -10.48 -5.06 6.79
N ASP A 104 -10.03 -4.66 7.98
CA ASP A 104 -10.86 -4.56 9.19
C ASP A 104 -12.02 -3.57 9.02
N GLU A 105 -11.75 -2.46 8.32
CA GLU A 105 -12.74 -1.41 8.01
C GLU A 105 -13.61 -1.75 6.78
N LYS A 106 -13.48 -2.96 6.23
CA LYS A 106 -14.22 -3.47 5.07
C LYS A 106 -14.08 -2.55 3.85
N ALA A 107 -12.89 -2.01 3.66
CA ALA A 107 -12.50 -1.19 2.52
C ALA A 107 -13.33 0.09 2.33
N ARG A 108 -13.82 0.69 3.44
CA ARG A 108 -14.61 1.93 3.41
C ARG A 108 -13.77 3.20 3.40
N ASN A 109 -12.59 3.16 4.01
CA ASN A 109 -11.71 4.32 4.13
C ASN A 109 -10.75 4.40 2.95
N THR A 110 -10.79 5.50 2.21
CA THR A 110 -10.00 5.76 0.99
C THR A 110 -8.63 6.35 1.28
N CYS A 111 -8.37 6.78 2.51
CA CYS A 111 -7.09 7.33 2.94
C CYS A 111 -6.70 6.69 4.27
N ILE A 112 -5.56 6.01 4.28
CA ILE A 112 -5.05 5.30 5.44
C ILE A 112 -3.63 5.79 5.70
N MET A 113 -3.35 6.19 6.93
CA MET A 113 -2.06 6.73 7.34
C MET A 113 -1.47 5.87 8.47
N PHE A 114 -0.21 5.48 8.33
CA PHE A 114 0.56 4.76 9.34
C PHE A 114 1.98 5.28 9.40
N SER A 115 2.65 5.12 10.54
CA SER A 115 4.06 5.48 10.68
C SER A 115 4.96 4.25 10.54
N ALA A 116 6.06 4.37 9.79
CA ALA A 116 7.12 3.37 9.83
C ALA A 116 7.72 3.35 11.24
N SER A 117 7.58 2.23 11.94
CA SER A 117 8.02 2.05 13.32
C SER A 117 9.15 1.04 13.36
N THR A 118 10.19 1.32 14.15
CA THR A 118 11.22 0.38 14.58
C THR A 118 10.71 -0.28 15.86
N ASP A 119 9.97 -1.38 15.75
CA ASP A 119 9.88 -2.32 16.88
C ASP A 119 11.06 -3.28 16.79
#